data_AF-A0A6M4MCJ3-F1
#
_entry.id   AF-A0A6M4MCJ3-F1
#
_cell.length_a   1.000
_cell.length_b   1.000
_cell.length_c   1.000
_cell.angle_alpha   90.00
_cell.angle_beta   90.00
_cell.angle_gamma   90.00
#
_symmetry.space_group_name_H-M   'P 1'
#
loop_
_entity.id
_entity.type
_entity.pdbx_description
1 polymer ?
#
loop_
_entity_poly.entity_id
_entity_poly.type
_entity_poly.pdbx_seq_one_letter_code
_entity_poly.pdbx_strand_id
1 'polypeptide(L)'
;MVNQILENSLCWVMIVVAWFAYQQIWLLFLTRHQVLPEHINGEDSIHQRQLLPSVLVGALPLMGLLGTIMGLQDSFVGIVTQGADSQVVSGGIADALLTTQLGLILAIPGWLCLMYVKTAMHSAQIKEAQHHA
;
A
#
# COMPACT_ATOMS: atom_id res chain seq x y z
N MET A 1 21.51 -4.37 9.21
CA MET A 1 20.63 -3.75 8.20
C MET A 1 19.60 -4.75 7.65
N VAL A 2 19.97 -5.81 6.91
CA VAL A 2 18.96 -6.78 6.37
C VAL A 2 18.37 -7.70 7.46
N ASN A 3 19.12 -8.05 8.51
CA ASN A 3 18.61 -8.89 9.60
C ASN A 3 17.49 -8.24 10.43
N GLN A 4 17.47 -6.92 10.58
CA GLN A 4 16.40 -6.20 11.28
C GLN A 4 15.07 -6.21 10.50
N ILE A 5 15.15 -6.22 9.17
CA ILE A 5 13.98 -6.36 8.28
C ILE A 5 13.38 -7.77 8.39
N LEU A 6 14.23 -8.78 8.64
CA LEU A 6 13.82 -10.18 8.73
C LEU A 6 13.26 -10.58 10.09
N GLU A 7 13.68 -9.93 11.19
CA GLU A 7 13.16 -10.21 12.53
C GLU A 7 11.83 -9.50 12.84
N ASN A 8 11.52 -8.39 12.15
CA ASN A 8 10.30 -7.64 12.40
C ASN A 8 9.09 -8.23 11.64
N SER A 9 8.15 -8.79 12.39
CA SER A 9 6.89 -9.37 11.87
C SER A 9 6.07 -8.36 11.06
N LEU A 10 6.19 -7.06 11.37
CA LEU A 10 5.49 -5.98 10.66
C LEU A 10 5.95 -5.85 9.19
N CYS A 11 7.25 -6.00 8.91
CA CYS A 11 7.77 -5.93 7.55
C CYS A 11 7.20 -7.05 6.66
N TRP A 12 7.08 -8.27 7.21
CA TRP A 12 6.45 -9.38 6.51
C TRP A 12 4.98 -9.12 6.22
N VAL A 13 4.23 -8.58 7.19
CA VAL A 13 2.83 -8.19 6.99
C VAL A 13 2.72 -7.15 5.88
N MET A 14 3.58 -6.13 5.86
CA MET A 14 3.59 -5.11 4.81
C MET A 14 3.86 -5.69 3.42
N ILE A 15 4.82 -6.62 3.31
CA ILE A 15 5.13 -7.29 2.04
C ILE A 15 3.93 -8.12 1.56
N VAL A 16 3.29 -8.88 2.46
CA VAL A 16 2.11 -9.70 2.12
C VAL A 16 0.94 -8.80 1.69
N VAL A 17 0.69 -7.71 2.41
CA VAL A 17 -0.36 -6.73 2.07
C VAL A 17 -0.06 -6.07 0.73
N ALA A 18 1.18 -5.65 0.49
CA ALA A 18 1.60 -5.05 -0.77
C ALA A 18 1.46 -6.05 -1.93
N TRP A 19 1.93 -7.28 -1.75
CA TRP A 19 1.80 -8.34 -2.74
C TRP A 19 0.34 -8.59 -3.09
N PHE A 20 -0.52 -8.73 -2.08
CA PHE A 20 -1.96 -8.93 -2.26
C PHE A 20 -2.60 -7.73 -2.97
N ALA A 21 -2.23 -6.50 -2.61
CA ALA A 21 -2.70 -5.30 -3.29
C ALA A 21 -2.28 -5.27 -4.78
N TYR A 22 -1.02 -5.59 -5.07
CA TYR A 22 -0.52 -5.68 -6.45
C TYR A 22 -1.23 -6.79 -7.25
N GLN A 23 -1.46 -7.96 -6.64
CA GLN A 23 -2.21 -9.04 -7.25
C GLN A 23 -3.64 -8.60 -7.59
N GLN A 24 -4.32 -7.85 -6.72
CA GLN A 24 -5.66 -7.33 -6.97
C GLN A 24 -5.69 -6.26 -8.08
N ILE A 25 -4.70 -5.36 -8.11
CA ILE A 25 -4.56 -4.35 -9.18
C ILE A 25 -4.31 -5.05 -10.53
N TRP A 26 -3.46 -6.07 -10.55
CA TRP A 26 -3.17 -6.87 -11.74
C TRP A 26 -4.42 -7.58 -12.26
N LEU A 27 -5.22 -8.19 -11.37
CA LEU A 27 -6.49 -8.82 -11.73
C LEU A 27 -7.49 -7.79 -12.30
N LEU A 28 -7.57 -6.60 -11.69
CA LEU A 28 -8.40 -5.50 -12.20
C LEU A 28 -7.95 -5.08 -13.61
N PHE A 29 -6.64 -4.99 -13.85
CA PHE A 29 -6.06 -4.65 -15.15
C PHE A 29 -6.37 -5.70 -16.22
N LEU A 30 -6.28 -7.00 -15.90
CA LEU A 30 -6.64 -8.09 -16.81
C LEU A 30 -8.14 -8.09 -17.12
N THR A 31 -8.96 -7.89 -16.09
CA THR A 31 -10.43 -7.88 -16.24
C THR A 31 -10.91 -6.66 -17.04
N ARG A 32 -10.14 -5.56 -17.07
CA ARG A 32 -10.44 -4.34 -17.88
C ARG A 32 -10.72 -4.67 -19.35
N HIS A 33 -10.12 -5.73 -19.89
CA HIS A 33 -10.23 -6.07 -21.30
C HIS A 33 -11.50 -6.86 -21.65
N GLN A 34 -12.23 -7.37 -20.65
CA GLN A 34 -13.48 -8.14 -20.81
C GLN A 34 -14.74 -7.40 -20.33
N VAL A 35 -14.62 -6.17 -19.81
CA VAL A 35 -15.79 -5.36 -19.42
C VAL A 35 -16.45 -4.84 -20.71
N LEU A 36 -17.23 -5.71 -21.35
CA LEU A 36 -18.22 -5.35 -22.35
C LEU A 36 -19.40 -4.66 -21.65
N PRO A 37 -20.03 -3.65 -22.29
CA PRO A 37 -21.01 -2.80 -21.65
C PRO A 37 -22.36 -3.52 -21.60
N GLU A 38 -22.68 -4.18 -20.49
CA GLU A 38 -24.05 -4.62 -20.26
C GLU A 38 -24.68 -3.81 -19.12
N HIS A 39 -25.47 -2.83 -19.58
CA HIS A 39 -26.53 -2.05 -18.92
C HIS A 39 -26.24 -1.27 -17.61
N ILE A 40 -26.21 0.07 -17.76
CA ILE A 40 -26.76 1.17 -16.94
C ILE A 40 -26.91 0.98 -15.41
N ASN A 41 -25.96 0.30 -14.76
CA ASN A 41 -25.63 0.41 -13.32
C ASN A 41 -24.11 0.15 -13.09
N GLY A 42 -23.30 0.27 -14.16
CA GLY A 42 -21.90 -0.15 -14.20
C GLY A 42 -20.94 0.72 -13.36
N GLU A 43 -21.24 2.01 -13.16
CA GLU A 43 -20.37 2.91 -12.37
C GLU A 43 -20.19 2.42 -10.94
N ASP A 44 -21.28 2.01 -10.27
CA ASP A 44 -21.23 1.52 -8.88
C ASP A 44 -20.38 0.25 -8.75
N SER A 45 -20.51 -0.66 -9.72
CA SER A 45 -19.80 -1.95 -9.70
C SER A 45 -18.29 -1.80 -9.91
N ILE A 46 -17.88 -0.83 -10.73
CA ILE A 46 -16.47 -0.50 -10.97
C ILE A 46 -15.88 0.16 -9.73
N HIS A 47 -16.61 1.10 -9.14
CA HIS A 47 -16.19 1.79 -7.92
C HIS A 47 -16.00 0.79 -6.77
N GLN A 48 -16.89 -0.19 -6.66
CA GLN A 48 -16.82 -1.25 -5.64
C GLN A 48 -15.61 -2.18 -5.82
N ARG A 49 -15.23 -2.51 -7.06
CA ARG A 49 -14.04 -3.34 -7.34
C ARG A 49 -12.72 -2.61 -7.09
N GLN A 50 -12.70 -1.29 -7.28
CA GLN A 50 -11.50 -0.47 -7.05
C GLN A 50 -11.30 -0.06 -5.59
N LEU A 51 -12.35 -0.14 -4.76
CA LEU A 51 -12.31 0.23 -3.34
C LEU A 51 -11.28 -0.60 -2.58
N LEU A 52 -11.31 -1.94 -2.71
CA LEU A 52 -10.39 -2.83 -2.00
C LEU A 52 -8.90 -2.53 -2.27
N PRO A 53 -8.40 -2.54 -3.53
CA PRO A 53 -6.99 -2.27 -3.78
C PRO A 53 -6.58 -0.84 -3.41
N SER A 54 -7.49 0.14 -3.55
CA SER A 54 -7.22 1.52 -3.12
C SER A 54 -7.03 1.64 -1.61
N VAL A 55 -7.84 0.94 -0.82
CA VAL A 55 -7.71 0.94 0.65
C VAL A 55 -6.43 0.22 1.08
N LEU A 56 -6.10 -0.91 0.45
CA LEU A 56 -4.87 -1.65 0.77
C LEU A 56 -3.60 -0.84 0.48
N VAL A 57 -3.53 -0.19 -0.68
CA VAL A 57 -2.41 0.70 -1.03
C VAL A 57 -2.34 1.89 -0.07
N GLY A 58 -3.49 2.47 0.30
CA GLY A 58 -3.55 3.56 1.28
C GLY A 58 -3.17 3.14 2.71
N ALA A 59 -3.30 1.86 3.05
CA ALA A 59 -2.91 1.33 4.36
C ALA A 59 -1.40 1.11 4.51
N LEU A 60 -0.65 0.93 3.41
CA LEU A 60 0.80 0.65 3.45
C LEU A 60 1.63 1.77 4.14
N PRO A 61 1.43 3.08 3.87
CA PRO A 61 2.12 4.14 4.59
C PRO A 61 1.72 4.22 6.06
N LEU A 62 0.45 3.93 6.39
CA LEU A 62 -0.04 3.91 7.76
C LEU A 62 0.60 2.76 8.57
N MET A 63 0.82 1.61 7.94
CA MET A 63 1.60 0.52 8.52
C MET A 63 3.08 0.91 8.74
N GLY A 64 3.68 1.67 7.82
CA GLY A 64 5.02 2.22 7.99
C GLY A 64 5.12 3.17 9.19
N LEU A 65 4.11 4.04 9.37
CA LEU A 65 3.99 4.91 10.54
C LEU A 65 3.78 4.12 11.84
N LEU A 66 3.03 3.02 11.81
CA LEU A 66 2.93 2.13 12.97
C LEU A 66 4.31 1.58 13.36
N GLY A 67 5.15 1.24 12.37
CA GLY A 67 6.54 0.82 12.59
C GLY A 67 7.40 1.89 13.27
N THR A 68 7.15 3.19 13.03
CA THR A 68 7.89 4.24 13.77
C THR A 68 7.53 4.29 15.23
N ILE A 69 6.25 4.10 15.54
CA ILE A 69 5.76 4.07 16.92
C ILE A 69 6.41 2.89 17.66
N MET A 70 6.48 1.72 17.02
CA MET A 70 7.14 0.54 17.59
C MET A 70 8.65 0.76 17.81
N GLY A 71 9.39 1.26 16.82
CA GLY A 71 10.84 1.48 16.98
C GLY A 71 11.20 2.58 17.99
N LEU A 72 10.37 3.63 18.09
CA LEU A 72 10.51 4.63 19.15
C LEU A 72 10.17 4.06 20.52
N GLN A 73 9.16 3.20 20.63
CA GLN A 73 8.82 2.50 21.85
C GLN A 73 10.00 1.62 22.32
N ASP A 74 10.62 0.87 21.42
CA ASP A 74 11.78 0.03 21.75
C ASP A 74 12.97 0.86 22.22
N SER A 75 13.17 2.04 21.62
CA SER A 75 14.20 2.98 22.06
C SER A 75 13.98 3.45 23.51
N PHE A 76 12.74 3.79 23.87
CA PHE A 76 12.39 4.21 25.23
C PHE A 76 12.53 3.08 26.25
N VAL A 77 12.10 1.85 25.89
CA VAL A 77 12.28 0.67 26.75
C VAL A 77 13.76 0.35 26.95
N GLY A 78 14.57 0.48 25.89
CA GLY A 78 16.02 0.35 25.95
C GLY A 78 16.66 1.32 26.93
N ILE A 79 16.24 2.59 26.91
CA ILE A 79 16.72 3.62 27.85
C ILE A 79 16.42 3.24 29.31
N VAL A 80 15.23 2.71 29.59
CA VAL A 80 14.83 2.34 30.95
C VAL A 80 15.60 1.12 31.46
N THR A 81 15.92 0.18 30.58
CA THR A 81 16.53 -1.11 30.97
C THR A 81 18.05 -1.07 31.01
N GLN A 82 18.69 -0.34 30.10
CA GLN A 82 20.15 -0.32 29.92
C GLN A 82 20.77 1.05 30.21
N GLY A 83 19.96 2.06 30.56
CA GLY A 83 20.39 3.45 30.71
C GLY A 83 20.42 4.18 29.36
N ALA A 84 20.88 5.44 29.36
CA ALA A 84 20.95 6.28 28.16
C ALA A 84 22.10 5.87 27.22
N ASP A 85 22.17 4.59 26.84
CA ASP A 85 23.10 4.10 25.84
C ASP A 85 22.68 4.59 24.45
N SER A 86 23.57 5.35 23.81
CA SER A 86 23.34 5.98 22.52
C SER A 86 23.19 4.95 21.40
N GLN A 87 23.77 3.76 21.55
CA GLN A 87 23.66 2.69 20.55
C GLN A 87 22.26 2.08 20.49
N VAL A 88 21.63 1.89 21.66
CA VAL A 88 20.27 1.32 21.74
C VAL A 88 19.24 2.29 21.16
N VAL A 89 19.35 3.57 21.51
CA VAL A 89 18.44 4.62 21.01
C VAL A 89 18.60 4.84 19.52
N SER A 90 19.84 4.93 19.02
CA SER A 90 20.09 5.12 17.59
C SER A 90 19.66 3.92 16.75
N GLY A 91 19.73 2.70 17.30
CA GLY A 91 19.22 1.48 16.68
C GLY A 91 17.70 1.51 16.47
N GLY A 92 16.92 1.76 17.52
CA GLY A 92 15.45 1.77 17.42
C GLY A 92 14.90 2.90 16.55
N ILE A 93 15.58 4.06 16.52
CA ILE A 93 15.24 5.15 15.58
C ILE A 93 15.54 4.75 14.13
N ALA A 94 16.68 4.10 13.88
CA ALA A 94 17.03 3.63 12.54
C ALA A 94 16.00 2.62 12.01
N ASP A 95 15.55 1.70 12.87
CA ASP A 95 14.52 0.72 12.52
C ASP A 95 13.17 1.38 12.22
N ALA A 96 12.76 2.35 13.04
CA ALA A 96 11.57 3.17 12.81
C ALA A 96 11.58 3.88 11.43
N LEU A 97 12.71 4.47 11.06
CA LEU A 97 12.85 5.16 9.78
C LEU A 97 12.80 4.17 8.60
N LEU A 98 13.41 3.01 8.77
CA LEU A 98 13.46 1.99 7.72
C LEU A 98 12.06 1.43 7.44
N THR A 99 11.24 1.14 8.46
CA THR A 99 9.85 0.67 8.26
C THR A 99 8.99 1.70 7.53
N THR A 100 9.20 2.99 7.81
CA THR A 100 8.51 4.08 7.10
C THR A 100 8.89 4.12 5.63
N GLN A 101 10.21 4.07 5.37
CA GLN A 101 10.73 4.09 4.03
C GLN A 101 10.18 2.91 3.21
N LEU A 102 10.14 1.72 3.80
CA LEU A 102 9.54 0.54 3.16
C LEU A 102 8.06 0.74 2.84
N GLY A 103 7.27 1.30 3.77
CA GLY A 103 5.84 1.56 3.55
C GLY A 103 5.58 2.50 2.37
N LEU A 104 6.39 3.55 2.24
CA LEU A 104 6.31 4.49 1.13
C LEU A 104 6.76 3.85 -0.19
N ILE A 105 7.87 3.12 -0.19
CA ILE A 105 8.38 2.42 -1.39
C ILE A 105 7.34 1.41 -1.91
N LEU A 106 6.60 0.73 -1.02
CA LEU A 106 5.55 -0.19 -1.42
C LEU A 106 4.26 0.52 -1.87
N ALA A 107 3.92 1.68 -1.28
CA ALA A 107 2.68 2.39 -1.59
C ALA A 107 2.72 3.19 -2.90
N ILE A 108 3.83 3.87 -3.19
CA ILE A 108 3.96 4.78 -4.35
C ILE A 108 3.67 4.06 -5.67
N PRO A 109 4.29 2.90 -5.99
CA PRO A 109 4.03 2.21 -7.25
C PRO A 109 2.59 1.68 -7.32
N GLY A 110 2.04 1.21 -6.21
CA GLY A 110 0.64 0.77 -6.12
C GLY A 110 -0.34 1.89 -6.46
N TRP A 111 -0.07 3.11 -5.96
CA TRP A 111 -0.92 4.27 -6.23
C TRP A 111 -0.84 4.72 -7.69
N LEU A 112 0.37 4.74 -8.27
CA LEU A 112 0.56 5.04 -9.70
C LEU A 112 -0.15 4.02 -10.60
N CYS A 113 -0.06 2.72 -10.26
CA CYS A 113 -0.71 1.67 -11.02
C CYS A 113 -2.25 1.79 -10.95
N LEU A 114 -2.80 2.08 -9.76
CA LEU A 114 -4.23 2.35 -9.59
C LEU A 114 -4.71 3.55 -10.41
N MET A 115 -3.95 4.63 -10.42
CA MET A 115 -4.28 5.83 -11.20
C MET A 115 -4.28 5.51 -12.71
N TYR A 116 -3.28 4.76 -13.18
CA TYR A 116 -3.21 4.32 -14.57
C TYR A 116 -4.44 3.49 -14.99
N VAL A 117 -4.88 2.55 -14.14
CA VAL A 117 -6.08 1.74 -14.41
C VAL A 117 -7.34 2.60 -14.40
N LYS A 118 -7.49 3.52 -13.44
CA LYS A 118 -8.62 4.44 -13.35
C LYS A 118 -8.78 5.30 -14.60
N THR A 119 -7.70 5.91 -15.07
CA THR A 119 -7.74 6.74 -16.29
C THR A 119 -8.09 5.93 -17.53
N ALA A 120 -7.58 4.70 -17.66
CA ALA A 120 -7.92 3.83 -18.77
C ALA A 120 -9.41 3.50 -18.82
N MET A 121 -10.04 3.24 -17.67
CA MET A 121 -11.48 2.93 -17.60
C MET A 121 -12.36 4.13 -17.95
N HIS A 122 -12.03 5.32 -17.43
CA HIS A 122 -12.80 6.55 -17.72
C HIS A 122 -12.83 6.87 -19.23
N SER A 123 -11.72 6.64 -19.94
CA SER A 123 -11.67 6.87 -21.40
C SER A 123 -12.53 5.90 -22.22
N ALA A 124 -12.84 4.70 -21.70
CA ALA A 124 -13.73 3.75 -22.36
C ALA A 124 -15.20 4.20 -22.28
N GLN A 125 -15.62 4.72 -21.12
CA GLN A 125 -16.97 5.24 -20.91
C GLN A 125 -17.29 6.44 -21.82
N ILE A 126 -16.33 7.35 -22.02
CA ILE A 126 -16.52 8.51 -22.90
C ILE A 126 -16.77 8.09 -24.35
N LYS A 127 -16.06 7.06 -24.84
CA LYS A 127 -16.25 6.58 -26.23
C LYS A 127 -17.63 5.97 -26.45
N GLU A 128 -18.17 5.28 -25.45
CA GLU A 128 -19.53 4.72 -25.52
C GLU A 128 -20.60 5.82 -25.51
N ALA A 129 -20.44 6.84 -24.65
CA ALA A 129 -21.35 7.98 -24.60
C ALA A 129 -21.42 8.76 -25.93
N GLN A 130 -20.33 8.81 -26.69
CA GLN A 130 -20.30 9.45 -28.01
C GLN A 130 -20.90 8.59 -29.14
N HIS A 131 -21.00 7.27 -28.97
CA HIS A 131 -21.57 6.37 -29.98
C HIS A 131 -23.11 6.30 -29.91
N HIS A 132 -23.70 6.81 -28.83
CA HIS A 132 -25.16 6.85 -28.59
C HIS A 132 -25.78 8.25 -28.76
N ALA A 133 -25.01 9.25 -29.20
CA ALA A 133 -25.46 10.62 -29.47
C ALA A 133 -25.40 10.94 -30.97
#